data_AF-A0A2N3KSJ5-F1
#
_entry.id   AF-A0A2N3KSJ5-F1
#
_cell.length_a   1.000
_cell.length_b   1.000
_cell.length_c   1.000
_cell.angle_alpha   90.00
_cell.angle_beta   90.00
_cell.angle_gamma   90.00
#
_symmetry.space_group_name_H-M   'P 1'
#
loop_
_entity.id
_entity.type
_entity.pdbx_description
1 polymer ?
#
loop_
_entity_poly.entity_id
_entity_poly.type
_entity_poly.pdbx_seq_one_letter_code
_entity_poly.pdbx_strand_id
1 'polypeptide(L)'
;MSVTAQTIRDYANWPDKVLDPFLAGKLPSATRQVQRDTSLNVAPEGMEDEWDEAVTLLCIARSLPFLHTFTQPGAAYAVQSAQSARNKFQYLDAENITSSVERAEKRALELINVIKRAAGSDDIDGDFSAGSFFMGAI
;
A
#
# COMPACT_ATOMS: atom_id res chain seq x y z
N MET A 1 1.49 14.33 8.66
CA MET A 1 2.96 14.37 8.41
C MET A 1 3.14 14.63 6.90
N SER A 2 4.29 14.45 6.26
CA SER A 2 4.32 14.33 4.79
C SER A 2 4.92 12.99 4.44
N VAL A 3 4.25 12.20 3.60
CA VAL A 3 4.76 10.88 3.23
C VAL A 3 6.10 11.00 2.47
N THR A 4 7.14 10.35 3.01
CA THR A 4 8.47 10.28 2.40
C THR A 4 8.82 8.85 1.98
N ALA A 5 9.87 8.69 1.16
CA ALA A 5 10.40 7.37 0.84
C ALA A 5 10.84 6.59 2.10
N GLN A 6 11.42 7.29 3.09
CA GLN A 6 11.78 6.70 4.38
C GLN A 6 10.54 6.22 5.13
N THR A 7 9.48 7.03 5.19
CA THR A 7 8.20 6.64 5.83
C THR A 7 7.62 5.37 5.20
N ILE A 8 7.67 5.26 3.87
CA ILE A 8 7.22 4.05 3.16
C ILE A 8 8.09 2.85 3.50
N ARG A 9 9.42 3.02 3.53
CA ARG A 9 10.35 1.94 3.93
C ARG A 9 10.08 1.48 5.35
N ASP A 10 9.99 2.40 6.30
CA ASP A 10 9.76 2.08 7.71
C ASP A 10 8.41 1.37 7.91
N TYR A 11 7.35 1.85 7.25
CA TYR A 11 6.03 1.24 7.32
C TYR A 11 6.02 -0.20 6.76
N ALA A 12 6.66 -0.41 5.62
CA ALA A 12 6.76 -1.73 4.99
C ALA A 12 7.90 -2.59 5.58
N ASN A 13 8.64 -2.06 6.55
CA ASN A 13 9.87 -2.62 7.10
C ASN A 13 10.93 -2.92 6.02
N TRP A 14 10.96 -2.21 4.90
CA TRP A 14 11.84 -2.49 3.75
C TRP A 14 13.31 -2.10 3.98
N PRO A 15 14.27 -2.78 3.32
CA PRO A 15 15.68 -2.47 3.47
C PRO A 15 16.04 -1.20 2.68
N ASP A 16 17.11 -0.54 3.07
CA ASP A 16 17.64 0.67 2.40
C ASP A 16 18.07 0.43 0.94
N LYS A 17 18.14 -0.83 0.49
CA LYS A 17 18.34 -1.19 -0.91
C LYS A 17 17.17 -0.80 -1.81
N VAL A 18 15.98 -0.59 -1.24
CA VAL A 18 14.84 -0.04 -1.97
C VAL A 18 15.07 1.47 -2.13
N LEU A 19 15.40 1.87 -3.36
CA LEU A 19 15.90 3.20 -3.65
C LEU A 19 14.83 4.29 -3.46
N ASP A 20 15.21 5.40 -2.83
CA ASP A 20 14.33 6.56 -2.61
C ASP A 20 13.73 7.13 -3.90
N PRO A 21 14.48 7.29 -5.01
CA PRO A 21 13.90 7.76 -6.27
C PRO A 21 12.79 6.84 -6.80
N PHE A 22 12.90 5.53 -6.55
CA PHE A 22 11.89 4.56 -6.97
C PHE A 22 10.59 4.75 -6.18
N LEU A 23 10.68 4.87 -4.85
CA LEU A 23 9.52 5.10 -3.99
C LEU A 23 8.92 6.49 -4.18
N ALA A 24 9.76 7.52 -4.30
CA ALA A 24 9.36 8.89 -4.58
C ALA A 24 8.62 8.98 -5.93
N GLY A 25 9.00 8.18 -6.92
CA GLY A 25 8.30 8.10 -8.20
C GLY A 25 6.86 7.57 -8.09
N LYS A 26 6.52 6.81 -7.04
CA LYS A 26 5.16 6.27 -6.83
C LYS A 26 4.25 7.24 -6.08
N LEU A 27 4.81 8.12 -5.24
CA LEU A 27 4.08 9.07 -4.39
C LEU A 27 3.08 9.95 -5.15
N PRO A 28 3.43 10.61 -6.28
CA PRO A 28 2.49 11.48 -6.98
C PRO A 28 1.25 10.72 -7.47
N SER A 29 1.45 9.50 -7.97
CA SER A 29 0.33 8.68 -8.43
C SER A 29 -0.52 8.19 -7.26
N ALA A 30 0.08 7.89 -6.10
CA ALA A 30 -0.65 7.39 -4.93
C ALA A 30 -1.51 8.52 -4.35
N THR A 31 -0.90 9.69 -4.20
CA THR A 31 -1.57 10.93 -3.78
C THR A 31 -2.73 11.28 -4.69
N ARG A 32 -2.53 11.27 -6.03
CA ARG A 32 -3.61 11.52 -6.99
C ARG A 32 -4.76 10.53 -6.88
N GLN A 33 -4.48 9.28 -6.54
CA GLN A 33 -5.54 8.30 -6.34
C GLN A 33 -6.34 8.60 -5.07
N VAL A 34 -5.69 8.89 -3.94
CA VAL A 34 -6.40 9.31 -2.73
C VAL A 34 -7.24 10.56 -3.00
N GLN A 35 -6.68 11.56 -3.68
CA GLN A 35 -7.40 12.79 -4.05
C GLN A 35 -8.62 12.51 -4.92
N ARG A 36 -8.47 11.66 -5.93
CA ARG A 36 -9.57 11.28 -6.84
C ARG A 36 -10.65 10.49 -6.08
N ASP A 37 -10.25 9.51 -5.29
CA ASP A 37 -11.20 8.59 -4.65
C ASP A 37 -11.92 9.26 -3.46
N THR A 38 -11.30 10.27 -2.84
CA THR A 38 -11.91 11.11 -1.79
C THR A 38 -12.63 12.35 -2.33
N SER A 39 -12.39 12.73 -3.59
CA SER A 39 -12.80 14.04 -4.16
C SER A 39 -12.21 15.26 -3.44
N LEU A 40 -11.11 15.08 -2.69
CA LEU A 40 -10.44 16.14 -1.93
C LEU A 40 -9.06 16.43 -2.51
N ASN A 41 -8.61 17.68 -2.42
CA ASN A 41 -7.25 18.04 -2.84
C ASN A 41 -6.21 17.84 -1.74
N VAL A 42 -6.63 17.88 -0.48
CA VAL A 42 -5.79 17.79 0.72
C VAL A 42 -6.53 17.01 1.80
N ALA A 43 -5.78 16.51 2.79
CA ALA A 43 -6.36 15.85 3.96
C ALA A 43 -7.36 16.79 4.68
N PRO A 44 -8.54 16.28 5.10
CA PRO A 44 -9.40 16.97 6.05
C PRO A 44 -8.67 17.21 7.38
N GLU A 45 -9.07 18.27 8.07
CA GLU A 45 -8.53 18.58 9.41
C GLU A 45 -8.79 17.41 10.38
N GLY A 46 -7.73 16.94 11.03
CA GLY A 46 -7.79 15.81 11.98
C GLY A 46 -7.81 14.43 11.35
N MET A 47 -7.59 14.32 10.03
CA MET A 47 -7.50 13.06 9.26
C MET A 47 -6.18 12.96 8.49
N GLU A 48 -5.16 13.73 8.89
CA GLU A 48 -3.86 13.76 8.22
C GLU A 48 -3.13 12.42 8.30
N ASP A 49 -3.29 11.69 9.41
CA ASP A 49 -2.64 10.41 9.62
C ASP A 49 -3.29 9.30 8.76
N GLU A 50 -4.62 9.25 8.69
CA GLU A 50 -5.35 8.33 7.81
C GLU A 50 -5.05 8.62 6.33
N TRP A 51 -4.94 9.91 5.97
CA TRP A 51 -4.56 10.32 4.63
C TRP A 51 -3.15 9.85 4.28
N ASP A 52 -2.18 10.10 5.16
CA ASP A 52 -0.78 9.69 4.98
C ASP A 52 -0.66 8.16 4.96
N GLU A 53 -1.41 7.42 5.79
CA GLU A 53 -1.46 5.95 5.79
C GLU A 53 -2.02 5.43 4.47
N ALA A 54 -3.13 6.00 3.97
CA ALA A 54 -3.74 5.59 2.69
C ALA A 54 -2.77 5.80 1.52
N VAL A 55 -2.10 6.95 1.47
CA VAL A 55 -1.07 7.23 0.44
C VAL A 55 0.10 6.25 0.55
N THR A 56 0.57 5.98 1.77
CA THR A 56 1.66 5.04 2.04
C THR A 56 1.32 3.63 1.56
N LEU A 57 0.13 3.12 1.89
CA LEU A 57 -0.33 1.79 1.50
C LEU A 57 -0.48 1.64 0.00
N LEU A 58 -1.02 2.63 -0.70
CA LEU A 58 -1.08 2.62 -2.17
C LEU A 58 0.32 2.66 -2.80
N CYS A 59 1.25 3.40 -2.21
CA CYS A 59 2.65 3.38 -2.62
C CYS A 59 3.26 1.97 -2.45
N ILE A 60 2.96 1.29 -1.35
CA ILE A 60 3.44 -0.07 -1.08
C ILE A 60 2.87 -1.05 -2.10
N ALA A 61 1.55 -1.06 -2.26
CA ALA A 61 0.83 -1.92 -3.20
C ALA A 61 1.41 -1.82 -4.63
N ARG A 62 1.74 -0.61 -5.07
CA ARG A 62 2.29 -0.36 -6.41
C ARG A 62 3.78 -0.61 -6.56
N SER A 63 4.50 -0.72 -5.44
CA SER A 63 5.94 -0.96 -5.43
C SER A 63 6.23 -2.46 -5.40
N LEU A 64 5.44 -3.23 -4.65
CA LEU A 64 5.59 -4.67 -4.47
C LEU A 64 5.77 -5.49 -5.77
N PRO A 65 4.96 -5.30 -6.83
CA PRO A 65 5.12 -6.03 -8.10
C PRO A 65 6.48 -5.81 -8.77
N PHE A 66 7.08 -4.63 -8.60
CA PHE A 66 8.37 -4.28 -9.19
C PHE A 66 9.54 -4.72 -8.32
N LEU A 67 9.36 -4.80 -7.01
CA LEU A 67 10.39 -5.32 -6.12
C LEU A 67 10.70 -6.80 -6.40
N HIS A 68 9.71 -7.58 -6.87
CA HIS A 68 9.93 -8.93 -7.38
C HIS A 68 10.81 -8.99 -8.64
N THR A 69 10.80 -7.94 -9.47
CA THR A 69 11.67 -7.87 -10.65
C THR A 69 13.09 -7.38 -10.31
N PHE A 70 13.28 -6.72 -9.17
CA PHE A 70 14.60 -6.36 -8.63
C PHE A 70 15.23 -7.45 -7.76
N THR A 71 14.51 -8.53 -7.43
CA THR A 71 15.14 -9.73 -6.87
C THR A 71 15.92 -10.47 -7.95
N GLN A 72 17.13 -9.98 -8.23
CA GLN A 72 18.22 -10.86 -8.66
C GLN A 72 18.29 -12.05 -7.70
N PRO A 73 18.73 -13.24 -8.15
CA PRO A 73 19.04 -14.34 -7.25
C PRO A 73 20.00 -13.81 -6.16
N GLY A 74 19.52 -13.68 -4.91
CA GLY A 74 20.31 -13.17 -3.78
C GLY A 74 19.99 -11.75 -3.27
N ALA A 75 19.02 -11.00 -3.82
CA ALA A 75 18.58 -9.72 -3.23
C ALA A 75 17.58 -9.93 -2.08
N ALA A 76 18.13 -10.49 -1.01
CA ALA A 76 17.43 -10.91 0.17
C ALA A 76 17.04 -9.77 1.13
N TYR A 77 15.81 -9.85 1.60
CA TYR A 77 15.31 -9.23 2.82
C TYR A 77 15.87 -9.96 4.05
N ALA A 78 16.52 -9.25 4.97
CA ALA A 78 17.03 -9.81 6.22
C ALA A 78 16.02 -9.54 7.34
N VAL A 79 15.12 -10.50 7.61
CA VAL A 79 14.37 -10.52 8.87
C VAL A 79 15.22 -11.24 9.90
N GLN A 80 15.69 -10.50 10.90
CA GLN A 80 16.45 -11.07 12.01
C GLN A 80 15.49 -11.84 12.94
N SER A 81 15.40 -13.16 12.77
CA SER A 81 14.67 -14.00 13.73
C SER A 81 15.51 -14.21 14.99
N ALA A 82 14.93 -13.96 16.17
CA ALA A 82 15.61 -13.99 17.47
C ALA A 82 16.13 -15.37 17.92
N GLN A 83 15.96 -16.43 17.12
CA GLN A 83 16.32 -17.81 17.50
C GLN A 83 17.32 -18.51 16.58
N SER A 84 17.73 -17.89 15.48
CA SER A 84 18.77 -18.47 14.64
C SER A 84 19.41 -17.41 13.76
N ALA A 85 20.72 -17.23 13.91
CA ALA A 85 21.57 -16.39 13.08
C ALA A 85 21.76 -16.98 11.67
N ARG A 86 20.65 -17.34 11.01
CA ARG A 86 20.59 -17.68 9.59
C ARG A 86 19.58 -16.74 8.96
N ASN A 87 20.09 -15.84 8.11
CA ASN A 87 19.27 -14.99 7.25
C ASN A 87 18.37 -15.90 6.40
N LYS A 88 17.15 -16.16 6.85
CA LYS A 88 16.15 -16.87 6.05
C LYS A 88 15.61 -15.87 5.06
N PHE A 89 16.05 -16.02 3.82
CA PHE A 89 15.58 -15.27 2.68
C PHE A 89 14.11 -15.62 2.43
N GLN A 90 13.18 -14.78 2.87
CA GLN A 90 11.78 -14.88 2.46
C GLN A 90 11.67 -14.23 1.08
N TYR A 91 11.83 -15.05 0.04
CA TYR A 91 11.29 -14.70 -1.26
C TYR A 91 9.78 -14.56 -1.08
N LEU A 92 9.23 -13.36 -1.30
CA LEU A 92 7.78 -13.21 -1.42
C LEU A 92 7.40 -13.95 -2.71
N ASP A 93 6.90 -15.16 -2.55
CA ASP A 93 6.24 -15.91 -3.63
C ASP A 93 5.21 -15.01 -4.35
N ALA A 94 4.97 -15.23 -5.63
CA ALA A 94 4.04 -14.40 -6.41
C ALA A 94 2.64 -14.33 -5.76
N GLU A 95 2.18 -15.42 -5.16
CA GLU A 95 0.92 -15.47 -4.39
C GLU A 95 0.98 -14.61 -3.11
N ASN A 96 2.13 -14.55 -2.44
CA ASN A 96 2.34 -13.71 -1.27
C ASN A 96 2.41 -12.22 -1.64
N ILE A 97 2.90 -11.91 -2.84
CA ILE A 97 2.90 -10.54 -3.37
C ILE A 97 1.47 -10.11 -3.66
N THR A 98 0.73 -10.90 -4.45
CA THR A 98 -0.66 -10.59 -4.80
C THR A 98 -1.51 -10.38 -3.55
N SER A 99 -1.46 -11.31 -2.60
CA SER A 99 -2.21 -11.16 -1.34
C SER A 99 -1.74 -9.99 -0.46
N SER A 100 -0.48 -9.56 -0.55
CA SER A 100 0.00 -8.38 0.17
C SER A 100 -0.42 -7.07 -0.50
N VAL A 101 -0.44 -7.05 -1.83
CA VAL A 101 -0.99 -5.95 -2.63
C VAL A 101 -2.48 -5.79 -2.32
N GLU A 102 -3.25 -6.87 -2.40
CA GLU A 102 -4.70 -6.87 -2.10
C GLU A 102 -4.99 -6.39 -0.67
N ARG A 103 -4.21 -6.84 0.32
CA ARG A 103 -4.36 -6.38 1.71
C ARG A 103 -4.07 -4.88 1.86
N ALA A 104 -3.00 -4.39 1.22
CA ALA A 104 -2.64 -2.98 1.27
C ALA A 104 -3.70 -2.10 0.58
N GLU A 105 -4.17 -2.51 -0.59
CA GLU A 105 -5.23 -1.81 -1.33
C GLU A 105 -6.55 -1.81 -0.58
N LYS A 106 -6.94 -2.95 0.01
CA LYS A 106 -8.15 -3.05 0.83
C LYS A 106 -8.09 -2.09 2.02
N ARG A 107 -6.97 -2.07 2.75
CA ARG A 107 -6.79 -1.16 3.90
C ARG A 107 -6.79 0.31 3.45
N ALA A 108 -6.14 0.63 2.34
CA ALA A 108 -6.17 1.98 1.79
C ALA A 108 -7.60 2.42 1.43
N LEU A 109 -8.39 1.53 0.85
CA LEU A 109 -9.79 1.80 0.52
C LEU A 109 -10.65 2.01 1.78
N GLU A 110 -10.43 1.22 2.84
CA GLU A 110 -11.09 1.41 4.13
C GLU A 110 -10.82 2.81 4.70
N LEU A 111 -9.55 3.27 4.66
CA LEU A 111 -9.16 4.60 5.11
C LEU A 111 -9.77 5.71 4.25
N ILE A 112 -9.74 5.56 2.92
CA ILE A 112 -10.39 6.49 1.98
C ILE A 112 -11.88 6.64 2.33
N ASN A 113 -12.58 5.54 2.63
CA ASN A 113 -13.98 5.59 3.02
C ASN A 113 -14.21 6.25 4.38
N VAL A 114 -13.27 6.15 5.31
CA VAL A 114 -13.30 6.91 6.58
C VAL A 114 -13.13 8.40 6.30
N ILE A 115 -12.14 8.78 5.51
CA ILE A 115 -11.84 10.17 5.13
C ILE A 115 -13.03 10.82 4.43
N LYS A 116 -13.63 10.14 3.44
CA LYS A 116 -14.83 10.62 2.73
C LYS A 116 -15.98 10.95 3.68
N ARG A 117 -16.28 10.03 4.61
CA ARG A 117 -17.35 10.19 5.59
C ARG A 117 -17.06 11.34 6.56
N ALA A 118 -15.81 11.47 7.01
CA ALA A 118 -15.39 12.55 7.89
C ALA A 118 -15.47 13.93 7.21
N ALA A 119 -15.16 14.00 5.92
CA ALA A 119 -15.19 15.23 5.13
C ALA A 119 -16.60 15.71 4.76
N GLY A 120 -17.65 14.93 5.09
CA GLY A 120 -19.01 15.23 4.63
C GLY A 120 -19.16 15.17 3.12
N SER A 121 -18.23 14.51 2.41
CA SER A 121 -18.38 14.21 0.98
C SER A 121 -19.34 13.02 0.84
N ASP A 122 -20.62 13.27 1.07
CA ASP A 122 -21.69 12.29 0.87
C ASP A 122 -21.91 12.05 -0.64
N ASP A 123 -21.00 11.27 -1.23
CA ASP A 123 -21.36 10.30 -2.27
C ASP A 123 -21.41 8.94 -1.57
N ILE A 124 -22.43 8.74 -0.73
CA ILE A 124 -22.85 7.42 -0.30
C ILE A 124 -23.67 6.84 -1.44
N ASP A 125 -22.99 6.26 -2.44
CA ASP A 125 -23.60 5.35 -3.39
C ASP A 125 -22.63 4.20 -3.67
N GLY A 126 -23.11 2.97 -3.45
CA GLY A 126 -22.47 1.76 -3.97
C GLY A 126 -22.06 0.72 -2.94
N ASP A 127 -23.05 0.08 -2.32
CA ASP A 127 -23.15 -1.38 -2.20
C ASP A 127 -21.83 -2.16 -2.02
N PHE A 128 -21.45 -2.39 -0.76
CA PHE A 128 -20.55 -3.50 -0.41
C PHE A 128 -21.33 -4.81 -0.55
N SER A 129 -21.62 -5.22 -1.80
CA SER A 129 -22.02 -6.59 -2.11
C SER A 129 -20.79 -7.49 -1.98
N ALA A 130 -20.49 -7.83 -0.73
CA ALA A 130 -19.67 -8.99 -0.40
C ALA A 130 -20.45 -10.25 -0.80
N GLY A 131 -20.47 -10.59 -2.09
CA GLY A 131 -21.19 -11.78 -2.53
C GLY A 131 -21.41 -11.95 -4.03
N SER A 132 -20.44 -11.71 -4.91
CA SER A 132 -20.43 -12.30 -6.26
C SER A 132 -19.07 -12.20 -6.93
N PHE A 133 -18.14 -13.03 -6.48
CA PHE A 133 -17.09 -13.56 -7.34
C PHE A 133 -17.16 -15.08 -7.24
N PHE A 134 -17.95 -15.71 -8.10
CA PHE A 134 -17.54 -16.89 -8.88
C PHE A 134 -18.57 -17.20 -9.97
N MET A 135 -18.10 -17.02 -11.21
CA MET A 135 -18.42 -17.74 -12.46
C MET A 135 -19.82 -17.61 -13.10
N GLY A 136 -19.83 -16.89 -14.23
CA GLY A 136 -20.73 -17.17 -15.34
C GLY A 136 -20.18 -18.28 -16.26
N ALA A 137 -21.13 -19.07 -16.78
CA ALA A 137 -21.14 -19.80 -18.05
C ALA A 137 -19.96 -20.74 -18.37
N ILE A 138 -20.17 -22.06 -18.27
CA ILE A 138 -20.58 -22.96 -19.38
C ILE A 138 -21.41 -24.11 -18.79
#